data_AF-A0A0R3Q1Z4-F1
#
_entry.id   AF-A0A0R3Q1Z4-F1
#
_cell.length_a   1.000
_cell.length_b   1.000
_cell.length_c   1.000
_cell.angle_alpha   90.00
_cell.angle_beta   90.00
_cell.angle_gamma   90.00
#
_symmetry.space_group_name_H-M   'P 1'
#
loop_
_entity.id
_entity.type
_entity.pdbx_description
1 polymer ?
#
loop_
_entity_poly.entity_id
_entity_poly.type
_entity_poly.pdbx_seq_one_letter_code
_entity_poly.pdbx_strand_id
1 'polypeptide(L)'
;MVNYENPFHYNFFVFYIIFGSILLVLNLQTMLVTRRSKCLWALSAYRLIFFSSAADAVNCGAQVAAVAITLRTPVIHPTLSSLLGALSVTSYAMEYPTIFVLAFNRFIAVVFPKKMDLIFDEKKTMIILILCCLFGAFTGALCLSGEIRLMWDPYNSKFYFTNESSFTANFLRAMNLYYGEFVYITSFIIYLIIVVFLLCNV
;
A
#
# COMPACT_ATOMS: atom_id res chain seq x y z
N MET A 1 6.36 -35.66 1.20
CA MET A 1 6.03 -34.31 0.68
C MET A 1 5.04 -33.70 1.64
N VAL A 2 5.32 -32.51 2.17
CA VAL A 2 4.34 -31.78 2.98
C VAL A 2 3.33 -31.20 1.99
N ASN A 3 2.09 -31.69 2.06
CA ASN A 3 1.01 -31.27 1.17
C ASN A 3 0.07 -30.31 1.91
N TYR A 4 -0.61 -29.45 1.16
CA TYR A 4 -1.66 -28.60 1.69
C TYR A 4 -2.82 -29.43 2.25
N GLU A 5 -3.29 -29.08 3.45
CA GLU A 5 -4.46 -29.70 4.06
C GLU A 5 -5.76 -29.29 3.36
N ASN A 6 -5.82 -28.07 2.80
CA ASN A 6 -7.00 -27.56 2.13
C ASN A 6 -7.09 -28.07 0.67
N PRO A 7 -8.14 -28.83 0.29
CA PRO A 7 -8.31 -29.31 -1.07
C PRO A 7 -8.53 -28.18 -2.09
N PHE A 8 -8.98 -27.00 -1.65
CA PHE A 8 -9.21 -25.84 -2.51
C PHE A 8 -7.99 -24.91 -2.66
N HIS A 9 -6.85 -25.23 -2.03
CA HIS A 9 -5.66 -24.37 -2.05
C HIS A 9 -5.26 -23.99 -3.49
N TYR A 10 -5.27 -24.96 -4.40
CA TYR A 10 -4.81 -24.76 -5.77
C TYR A 10 -5.67 -23.73 -6.51
N ASN A 11 -7.00 -23.87 -6.43
CA ASN A 11 -7.94 -22.96 -7.07
C ASN A 11 -7.85 -21.55 -6.46
N PHE A 12 -7.73 -21.47 -5.13
CA PHE A 12 -7.56 -20.19 -4.44
C PHE A 12 -6.26 -19.48 -4.87
N PHE A 13 -5.14 -20.21 -4.92
CA PHE A 13 -3.84 -19.64 -5.28
C PHE A 13 -3.82 -19.20 -6.75
N VAL A 14 -4.39 -20.00 -7.66
CA VAL A 14 -4.51 -19.64 -9.08
C VAL A 14 -5.35 -18.37 -9.23
N PHE A 15 -6.51 -18.30 -8.57
CA PHE A 15 -7.34 -17.10 -8.56
C PHE A 15 -6.58 -15.89 -8.02
N TYR A 16 -5.88 -16.06 -6.90
CA TYR A 16 -5.09 -15.01 -6.26
C TYR A 16 -3.98 -14.49 -7.16
N ILE A 17 -3.23 -15.39 -7.83
CA ILE A 17 -2.18 -15.03 -8.80
C ILE A 17 -2.78 -14.25 -9.97
N ILE A 18 -3.90 -14.71 -10.53
CA ILE A 18 -4.55 -14.04 -11.67
C ILE A 18 -5.02 -12.65 -11.26
N PHE A 19 -5.77 -12.55 -10.16
CA PHE A 19 -6.32 -11.29 -9.68
C PHE A 19 -5.21 -10.29 -9.30
N GLY A 20 -4.22 -10.74 -8.52
CA GLY A 20 -3.06 -9.92 -8.15
C GLY A 20 -2.24 -9.47 -9.36
N SER A 21 -2.12 -10.31 -10.39
CA SER A 21 -1.43 -9.96 -11.65
C SER A 21 -2.20 -8.90 -12.44
N ILE A 22 -3.54 -8.99 -12.47
CA ILE A 22 -4.40 -7.97 -13.10
C ILE A 22 -4.21 -6.63 -12.36
N LEU A 23 -4.30 -6.63 -11.02
CA LEU A 23 -4.09 -5.41 -10.23
C LEU A 23 -2.69 -4.82 -10.40
N LEU A 24 -1.66 -5.66 -10.47
CA LEU A 24 -0.30 -5.24 -10.77
C LEU A 24 -0.22 -4.52 -12.12
N VAL A 25 -0.78 -5.12 -13.17
CA VAL A 25 -0.80 -4.54 -14.52
C VAL A 25 -1.56 -3.21 -14.53
N LEU A 26 -2.72 -3.13 -13.87
CA LEU A 26 -3.50 -1.90 -13.78
C LEU A 26 -2.72 -0.77 -13.10
N ASN A 27 -2.01 -1.06 -12.00
CA ASN A 27 -1.17 -0.07 -11.32
C ASN A 27 0.00 0.40 -12.19
N LEU A 28 0.68 -0.53 -12.89
CA LEU A 28 1.73 -0.19 -13.85
C LEU A 28 1.20 0.68 -15.00
N GLN A 29 -0.01 0.40 -15.51
CA GLN A 29 -0.64 1.23 -16.54
C GLN A 29 -0.95 2.63 -16.02
N THR A 30 -1.51 2.77 -14.81
CA THR A 30 -1.76 4.07 -14.16
C THR A 30 -0.48 4.88 -14.04
N MET A 31 0.62 4.25 -13.63
CA MET A 31 1.93 4.89 -13.56
C MET A 31 2.41 5.37 -14.94
N LEU A 32 2.32 4.52 -15.96
CA LEU A 32 2.74 4.85 -17.33
C LEU A 32 1.93 6.01 -17.93
N VAL A 33 0.60 5.97 -17.80
CA VAL A 33 -0.29 7.02 -18.32
C VAL A 33 -0.02 8.35 -17.63
N THR A 34 0.10 8.33 -16.30
CA THR A 34 0.36 9.54 -15.50
C THR A 34 1.71 10.15 -15.84
N ARG A 35 2.76 9.31 -15.99
CA ARG A 35 4.11 9.79 -16.28
C ARG A 35 4.27 10.31 -17.71
N ARG A 36 3.56 9.72 -18.68
CA ARG A 36 3.62 10.14 -20.09
C ARG A 36 2.87 11.43 -20.36
N SER A 37 1.80 11.71 -19.62
CA SER A 37 1.00 12.93 -19.81
C SER A 37 1.56 14.09 -19.00
N LYS A 38 2.13 15.10 -19.69
CA LYS A 38 2.59 16.35 -19.05
C LYS A 38 1.46 17.08 -18.30
N CYS A 39 0.24 17.03 -18.84
CA CYS A 39 -0.94 17.66 -18.23
C CYS A 39 -1.31 16.99 -16.91
N LEU A 40 -1.34 15.64 -16.88
CA LEU A 40 -1.61 14.91 -15.65
C LEU A 40 -0.48 15.10 -14.64
N TRP A 41 0.77 15.01 -15.08
CA TRP A 41 1.92 15.16 -14.20
C TRP A 41 2.02 16.55 -13.54
N ALA A 42 1.45 17.60 -14.14
CA ALA A 42 1.42 18.93 -13.55
C ALA A 42 0.55 19.01 -12.28
N LEU A 43 -0.48 18.15 -12.19
CA LEU A 43 -1.43 18.14 -11.08
C LEU A 43 -0.87 17.33 -9.90
N SER A 44 -0.84 17.95 -8.72
CA SER A 44 -0.34 17.33 -7.48
C SER A 44 -1.05 16.01 -7.14
N ALA A 45 -2.36 15.93 -7.36
CA ALA A 45 -3.13 14.72 -7.13
C ALA A 45 -2.64 13.52 -7.95
N TYR A 46 -2.25 13.73 -9.20
CA TYR A 46 -1.76 12.64 -10.06
C TYR A 46 -0.36 12.19 -9.68
N ARG A 47 0.47 13.08 -9.13
CA ARG A 47 1.75 12.68 -8.51
C ARG A 47 1.48 11.77 -7.30
N LEU A 48 0.53 12.11 -6.44
CA LEU A 48 0.12 11.24 -5.32
C LEU A 48 -0.39 9.88 -5.80
N ILE A 49 -1.27 9.87 -6.81
CA ILE A 49 -1.79 8.63 -7.42
C ILE A 49 -0.64 7.79 -8.01
N PHE A 50 0.32 8.41 -8.70
CA PHE A 50 1.47 7.70 -9.25
C PHE A 50 2.27 6.96 -8.17
N PHE A 51 2.54 7.61 -7.03
CA PHE A 51 3.27 7.00 -5.93
C PHE A 51 2.44 5.93 -5.20
N SER A 52 1.14 6.15 -5.02
CA SER A 52 0.23 5.11 -4.50
C SER A 52 0.25 3.87 -5.40
N SER A 53 0.10 4.04 -6.71
CA SER A 53 0.16 2.92 -7.66
C SER A 53 1.52 2.22 -7.68
N ALA A 54 2.61 2.95 -7.43
CA ALA A 54 3.93 2.34 -7.27
C ALA A 54 4.00 1.46 -6.00
N ALA A 55 3.40 1.92 -4.89
CA ALA A 55 3.24 1.13 -3.66
C ALA A 55 2.44 -0.14 -3.93
N ASP A 56 1.25 0.02 -4.49
CA ASP A 56 0.32 -1.07 -4.79
C ASP A 56 0.95 -2.10 -5.72
N ALA A 57 1.72 -1.67 -6.72
CA ALA A 57 2.44 -2.55 -7.63
C ALA A 57 3.51 -3.39 -6.90
N VAL A 58 4.29 -2.78 -6.00
CA VAL A 58 5.27 -3.50 -5.18
C VAL A 58 4.56 -4.50 -4.26
N ASN A 59 3.46 -4.09 -3.62
CA ASN A 59 2.69 -4.93 -2.72
C ASN A 59 2.09 -6.15 -3.44
N CYS A 60 1.40 -5.90 -4.57
CA CYS A 60 0.82 -6.94 -5.42
C CYS A 60 1.91 -7.89 -5.94
N GLY A 61 3.04 -7.34 -6.41
CA GLY A 61 4.17 -8.13 -6.88
C GLY A 61 4.73 -9.05 -5.80
N ALA A 62 4.90 -8.54 -4.57
CA ALA A 62 5.40 -9.32 -3.44
C ALA A 62 4.43 -10.45 -3.05
N GLN A 63 3.12 -10.16 -2.98
CA GLN A 63 2.10 -11.15 -2.66
C GLN A 63 1.96 -12.22 -3.76
N VAL A 64 1.89 -11.81 -5.03
CA VAL A 64 1.86 -12.75 -6.17
C VAL A 64 3.10 -13.64 -6.19
N ALA A 65 4.29 -13.08 -5.95
CA ALA A 65 5.51 -13.87 -5.89
C ALA A 65 5.47 -14.91 -4.75
N ALA A 66 5.03 -14.53 -3.55
CA ALA A 66 4.92 -15.45 -2.41
C ALA A 66 3.96 -16.61 -2.69
N VAL A 67 2.79 -16.30 -3.25
CA VAL A 67 1.77 -17.30 -3.62
C VAL A 67 2.26 -18.19 -4.77
N ALA A 68 2.87 -17.62 -5.80
CA ALA A 68 3.37 -18.37 -6.94
C ALA A 68 4.49 -19.35 -6.57
N ILE A 69 5.42 -18.93 -5.70
CA ILE A 69 6.50 -19.80 -5.21
C ILE A 69 5.95 -20.95 -4.39
N THR A 70 4.92 -20.70 -3.58
CA THR A 70 4.33 -21.71 -2.71
C THR A 70 3.23 -22.55 -3.36
N LEU A 71 2.79 -22.22 -4.58
CA LEU A 71 1.69 -22.89 -5.30
C LEU A 71 1.68 -24.43 -5.25
N ARG A 72 2.85 -25.06 -5.42
CA ARG A 72 2.98 -26.52 -5.44
C ARG A 72 3.46 -27.11 -4.11
N THR A 73 4.13 -26.32 -3.29
CA THR A 73 4.77 -26.76 -2.06
C THR A 73 4.75 -25.65 -1.03
N PRO A 74 4.35 -25.92 0.23
CA PRO A 74 4.25 -24.91 1.29
C PRO A 74 5.63 -24.52 1.88
N VAL A 75 6.67 -24.47 1.04
CA VAL A 75 8.05 -24.22 1.43
C VAL A 75 8.57 -23.02 0.65
N ILE A 76 9.02 -22.01 1.39
CA ILE A 76 9.69 -20.83 0.85
C ILE A 76 10.98 -20.59 1.65
N HIS A 77 12.05 -20.21 0.97
CA HIS A 77 13.32 -19.92 1.63
C HIS A 77 13.15 -18.75 2.63
N PRO A 78 13.62 -18.86 3.89
CA PRO A 78 13.38 -17.84 4.92
C PRO A 78 13.82 -16.42 4.54
N THR A 79 14.97 -16.29 3.86
CA THR A 79 15.47 -14.98 3.39
C THR A 79 14.56 -14.37 2.33
N LEU A 80 14.02 -15.19 1.42
CA LEU A 80 13.13 -14.73 0.37
C LEU A 80 11.77 -14.36 0.96
N SER A 81 11.24 -15.17 1.87
CA SER A 81 10.00 -14.87 2.61
C SER A 81 10.10 -13.56 3.37
N SER A 82 11.21 -13.35 4.10
CA SER A 82 11.47 -12.10 4.83
C SER A 82 11.59 -10.90 3.91
N LEU A 83 12.22 -11.04 2.74
CA LEU A 83 12.35 -9.97 1.75
C LEU A 83 10.98 -9.59 1.16
N LEU A 84 10.19 -10.58 0.74
CA LEU A 84 8.85 -10.36 0.21
C LEU A 84 7.92 -9.72 1.25
N GLY A 85 8.02 -10.17 2.52
CA GLY A 85 7.29 -9.55 3.61
C GLY A 85 7.73 -8.11 3.87
N ALA A 86 9.04 -7.83 3.84
CA ALA A 86 9.54 -6.46 3.98
C ALA A 86 9.04 -5.54 2.85
N LEU A 87 9.01 -6.03 1.60
CA LEU A 87 8.47 -5.28 0.46
C LEU A 87 6.97 -5.01 0.63
N SER A 88 6.20 -6.02 1.05
CA SER A 88 4.76 -5.91 1.27
C SER A 88 4.43 -4.91 2.39
N VAL A 89 5.10 -4.98 3.54
CA VAL A 89 4.83 -4.01 4.63
C VAL A 89 5.28 -2.60 4.28
N THR A 90 6.41 -2.45 3.59
CA THR A 90 6.94 -1.14 3.16
C THR A 90 5.94 -0.42 2.28
N SER A 91 5.44 -1.12 1.26
CA SER A 91 4.46 -0.59 0.31
C SER A 91 3.14 -0.29 1.00
N TYR A 92 2.64 -1.22 1.81
CA TYR A 92 1.40 -1.04 2.54
C TYR A 92 1.44 0.12 3.54
N ALA A 93 2.55 0.29 4.27
CA ALA A 93 2.70 1.40 5.21
C ALA A 93 2.84 2.76 4.51
N MET A 94 3.42 2.80 3.30
CA MET A 94 3.52 4.02 2.48
C MET A 94 2.14 4.50 1.99
N GLU A 95 1.18 3.60 1.79
CA GLU A 95 -0.16 3.93 1.31
C GLU A 95 -0.96 4.76 2.30
N TYR A 96 -0.90 4.49 3.60
CA TYR A 96 -1.72 5.23 4.58
C TYR A 96 -1.53 6.76 4.48
N PRO A 97 -0.31 7.32 4.68
CA PRO A 97 -0.13 8.76 4.59
C PRO A 97 -0.42 9.28 3.18
N THR A 98 -0.14 8.49 2.12
CA THR A 98 -0.41 8.90 0.73
C THR A 98 -1.90 9.08 0.45
N ILE A 99 -2.74 8.12 0.88
CA ILE A 99 -4.19 8.17 0.73
C ILE A 99 -4.78 9.32 1.53
N PHE A 100 -4.30 9.53 2.75
CA PHE A 100 -4.74 10.65 3.58
C PHE A 100 -4.44 12.00 2.92
N VAL A 101 -3.22 12.17 2.44
CA VAL A 101 -2.79 13.38 1.73
C VAL A 101 -3.59 13.57 0.45
N LEU A 102 -3.91 12.50 -0.28
CA LEU A 102 -4.75 12.55 -1.48
C LEU A 102 -6.18 13.00 -1.14
N ALA A 103 -6.79 12.47 -0.08
CA ALA A 103 -8.11 12.91 0.38
C ALA A 103 -8.09 14.42 0.72
N PHE A 104 -7.07 14.87 1.45
CA PHE A 104 -6.91 16.29 1.78
C PHE A 104 -6.65 17.16 0.53
N ASN A 105 -5.87 16.66 -0.43
CA ASN A 105 -5.64 17.30 -1.71
C ASN A 105 -6.95 17.55 -2.47
N ARG A 106 -7.82 16.54 -2.53
CA ARG A 106 -9.16 16.67 -3.14
C ARG A 106 -10.06 17.63 -2.38
N PHE A 107 -10.02 17.60 -1.05
CA PHE A 107 -10.77 18.53 -0.22
C PHE A 107 -10.40 19.98 -0.50
N ILE A 108 -9.10 20.30 -0.53
CA ILE A 108 -8.63 21.66 -0.82
C ILE A 108 -9.00 22.06 -2.25
N ALA A 109 -8.86 21.15 -3.22
CA ALA A 109 -9.20 21.43 -4.61
C ALA A 109 -10.69 21.80 -4.79
N VAL A 110 -11.60 21.17 -4.04
CA VAL A 110 -13.04 21.40 -4.15
C VAL A 110 -13.50 22.57 -3.28
N VAL A 111 -13.14 22.58 -2.00
CA VAL A 111 -13.68 23.54 -1.01
C VAL A 111 -12.90 24.85 -1.03
N PHE A 112 -11.60 24.81 -1.30
CA PHE A 112 -10.72 25.99 -1.27
C PHE A 112 -9.78 26.07 -2.49
N PRO A 113 -10.29 26.08 -3.73
CA PRO A 113 -9.48 25.99 -4.94
C PRO A 113 -8.39 27.08 -5.03
N LYS A 114 -8.67 28.29 -4.54
CA LYS A 114 -7.71 29.41 -4.51
C LYS A 114 -6.48 29.15 -3.63
N LYS A 115 -6.55 28.19 -2.71
CA LYS A 115 -5.44 27.80 -1.81
C LYS A 115 -4.68 26.58 -2.32
N MET A 116 -5.03 26.03 -3.49
CA MET A 116 -4.45 24.79 -3.98
C MET A 116 -2.94 24.92 -4.21
N ASP A 117 -2.51 25.95 -4.94
CA ASP A 117 -1.09 26.19 -5.21
C ASP A 117 -0.31 26.62 -3.96
N LEU A 118 -1.01 27.16 -2.95
CA LEU A 118 -0.38 27.50 -1.67
C LEU A 118 -0.02 26.25 -0.88
N ILE A 119 -0.88 25.23 -0.89
CA ILE A 119 -0.72 24.01 -0.05
C ILE A 119 -0.02 22.90 -0.84
N PHE A 120 -0.38 22.71 -2.10
CA PHE A 120 0.04 21.60 -2.96
C PHE A 120 0.75 22.08 -4.24
N ASP A 121 1.75 22.94 -4.09
CA ASP A 121 2.69 23.19 -5.17
C ASP A 121 3.56 21.94 -5.46
N GLU A 122 4.32 21.98 -6.55
CA GLU A 122 5.18 20.87 -6.95
C GLU A 122 6.21 20.50 -5.90
N LYS A 123 6.88 21.47 -5.31
CA LYS A 123 7.95 21.23 -4.33
C LYS A 123 7.40 20.62 -3.04
N LYS A 124 6.31 21.18 -2.51
CA LYS A 124 5.61 20.71 -1.30
C LYS A 124 5.05 19.32 -1.52
N THR A 125 4.42 19.07 -2.67
CA THR A 125 3.90 17.73 -3.01
C THR A 125 5.02 16.70 -3.02
N MET A 126 6.17 17.01 -3.63
CA MET A 126 7.34 16.12 -3.63
C MET A 126 7.92 15.90 -2.24
N ILE A 127 7.98 16.93 -1.38
CA ILE A 127 8.41 16.79 0.02
C ILE A 127 7.48 15.85 0.78
N ILE A 128 6.16 16.03 0.64
CA ILE A 128 5.16 15.16 1.30
C ILE A 128 5.34 13.71 0.83
N LEU A 129 5.53 13.50 -0.46
CA LEU A 129 5.79 12.17 -1.03
C LEU A 129 7.06 11.53 -0.47
N ILE A 130 8.15 12.30 -0.34
CA ILE A 130 9.38 11.81 0.29
C ILE A 130 9.11 11.38 1.75
N LEU A 131 8.34 12.15 2.51
CA LEU A 131 7.97 11.78 3.88
C LEU A 131 7.13 10.50 3.93
N CYS A 132 6.20 10.31 2.99
CA CYS A 132 5.41 9.08 2.87
C CYS A 132 6.32 7.86 2.57
N CYS A 133 7.27 8.02 1.63
CA CYS A 133 8.26 6.99 1.31
C CYS A 133 9.16 6.67 2.51
N LEU A 134 9.60 7.67 3.26
CA LEU A 134 10.43 7.47 4.46
C LEU A 134 9.68 6.72 5.55
N PHE A 135 8.39 7.02 5.73
CA PHE A 135 7.52 6.29 6.66
C PHE A 135 7.43 4.81 6.26
N GLY A 136 7.14 4.51 5.00
CA GLY A 136 7.16 3.13 4.49
C GLY A 136 8.52 2.45 4.67
N ALA A 137 9.61 3.12 4.25
CA ALA A 137 10.97 2.58 4.36
C ALA A 137 11.38 2.27 5.80
N PHE A 138 10.97 3.09 6.76
CA PHE A 138 11.20 2.84 8.19
C PHE A 138 10.54 1.51 8.62
N THR A 139 9.30 1.25 8.22
CA THR A 139 8.62 -0.02 8.55
C THR A 139 9.28 -1.24 7.90
N GLY A 140 9.74 -1.10 6.65
CA GLY A 140 10.50 -2.12 5.95
C GLY A 140 11.83 -2.42 6.64
N ALA A 141 12.57 -1.38 7.02
CA ALA A 141 13.85 -1.52 7.72
C ALA A 141 13.67 -2.24 9.07
N LEU A 142 12.60 -1.96 9.80
CA LEU A 142 12.27 -2.68 11.04
C LEU A 142 12.03 -4.18 10.80
N CYS A 143 11.44 -4.56 9.66
CA CYS A 143 11.23 -5.96 9.30
C CYS A 143 12.48 -6.66 8.76
N LEU A 144 13.51 -5.89 8.36
CA LEU A 144 14.80 -6.38 7.91
C LEU A 144 15.88 -6.38 9.00
N SER A 145 15.65 -5.66 10.11
CA SER A 145 16.60 -5.57 11.24
C SER A 145 16.81 -6.90 11.96
N GLY A 146 15.86 -7.83 11.85
CA GLY A 146 15.90 -9.14 12.50
C GLY A 146 15.16 -9.20 13.84
N GLU A 147 14.77 -8.06 14.41
CA GLU A 147 13.92 -7.98 15.62
C GLU A 147 12.52 -8.55 15.35
N ILE A 148 11.95 -8.16 14.22
CA ILE A 148 10.69 -8.66 13.68
C ILE A 148 10.95 -9.02 12.23
N ARG A 149 10.28 -10.07 11.75
CA ARG A 149 10.22 -10.39 10.33
C ARG A 149 8.77 -10.56 9.94
N LEU A 150 8.40 -10.07 8.76
CA LEU A 150 7.13 -10.43 8.16
C LEU A 150 7.37 -11.64 7.26
N MET A 151 6.72 -12.77 7.58
CA MET A 151 6.88 -14.05 6.88
C MET A 151 5.57 -14.45 6.23
N TRP A 152 5.67 -15.13 5.08
CA TRP A 152 4.52 -15.72 4.40
C TRP A 152 4.11 -17.04 5.04
N ASP A 153 2.85 -17.15 5.46
CA ASP A 153 2.21 -18.40 5.86
C ASP A 153 1.40 -18.97 4.68
N PRO A 154 1.89 -20.05 4.03
CA PRO A 154 1.20 -20.64 2.89
C PRO A 154 -0.09 -21.34 3.27
N TYR A 155 -0.29 -21.76 4.53
CA TYR A 155 -1.50 -22.48 4.94
C TYR A 155 -2.68 -21.51 5.11
N ASN A 156 -2.43 -20.34 5.67
CA ASN A 156 -3.43 -19.29 5.85
C ASN A 156 -3.41 -18.23 4.74
N SER A 157 -2.50 -18.36 3.77
CA SER A 157 -2.31 -17.40 2.66
C SER A 157 -2.20 -15.95 3.13
N LYS A 158 -1.41 -15.72 4.18
CA LYS A 158 -1.24 -14.39 4.77
C LYS A 158 0.20 -14.16 5.20
N PHE A 159 0.59 -12.90 5.18
CA PHE A 159 1.80 -12.47 5.87
C PHE A 159 1.53 -12.33 7.37
N TYR A 160 2.48 -12.75 8.19
CA TYR A 160 2.42 -12.67 9.65
C TYR A 160 3.74 -12.19 10.23
N PHE A 161 3.69 -11.48 11.37
CA PHE A 161 4.89 -11.04 12.07
C PHE A 161 5.45 -12.17 12.93
N THR A 162 6.74 -12.42 12.85
CA THR A 162 7.45 -13.27 13.82
C THR A 162 7.60 -12.52 15.14
N ASN A 163 7.66 -13.25 16.26
CA ASN A 163 7.82 -12.66 17.60
C ASN A 163 6.73 -11.64 17.96
N GLU A 164 5.46 -12.03 17.81
CA GLU A 164 4.28 -11.18 18.07
C GLU A 164 4.23 -10.61 19.51
N SER A 165 4.95 -11.18 20.46
CA SER A 165 5.02 -10.71 21.85
C SER A 165 6.01 -9.57 22.09
N SER A 166 6.89 -9.25 21.13
CA SER A 166 7.87 -8.17 21.29
C SER A 166 7.19 -6.79 21.26
N PHE A 167 7.77 -5.81 21.97
CA PHE A 167 7.29 -4.43 21.94
C PHE A 167 7.23 -3.89 20.51
N THR A 168 8.27 -4.12 19.72
CA THR A 168 8.37 -3.66 18.35
C THR A 168 7.27 -4.28 17.48
N ALA A 169 6.96 -5.57 17.64
CA ALA A 169 5.90 -6.23 16.86
C ALA A 169 4.53 -5.67 17.21
N ASN A 170 4.27 -5.45 18.50
CA ASN A 170 3.04 -4.82 18.97
C ASN A 170 2.92 -3.38 18.47
N PHE A 171 4.01 -2.61 18.50
CA PHE A 171 4.05 -1.26 17.95
C PHE A 171 3.74 -1.24 16.45
N LEU A 172 4.39 -2.10 15.66
CA LEU A 172 4.23 -2.11 14.20
C LEU A 172 2.85 -2.63 13.79
N ARG A 173 2.30 -3.61 14.52
CA ARG A 173 0.92 -4.07 14.37
C ARG A 173 -0.09 -2.98 14.75
N ALA A 174 0.11 -2.31 15.87
CA ALA A 174 -0.74 -1.22 16.31
C ALA A 174 -0.71 -0.05 15.31
N MET A 175 0.47 0.29 14.81
CA MET A 175 0.62 1.30 13.76
C MET A 175 -0.11 0.86 12.48
N ASN A 176 0.18 -0.32 11.91
CA ASN A 176 -0.48 -0.75 10.68
C ASN A 176 -2.00 -0.88 10.81
N LEU A 177 -2.50 -1.38 11.95
CA LEU A 177 -3.93 -1.58 12.16
C LEU A 177 -4.63 -0.28 12.57
N TYR A 178 -4.24 0.36 13.68
CA TYR A 178 -4.94 1.54 14.19
C TYR A 178 -4.66 2.81 13.39
N TYR A 179 -3.42 3.05 12.96
CA TYR A 179 -3.13 4.22 12.14
C TYR A 179 -3.74 4.06 10.74
N GLY A 180 -3.66 2.86 10.16
CA GLY A 180 -4.33 2.54 8.91
C GLY A 180 -5.85 2.77 8.99
N GLU A 181 -6.53 2.16 9.96
CA GLU A 181 -7.97 2.33 10.18
C GLU A 181 -8.36 3.79 10.43
N PHE A 182 -7.61 4.49 11.30
CA PHE A 182 -7.84 5.91 11.57
C PHE A 182 -7.73 6.76 10.31
N VAL A 183 -6.72 6.50 9.48
CA VAL A 183 -6.51 7.18 8.21
C VAL A 183 -7.64 6.91 7.23
N TYR A 184 -8.09 5.65 7.09
CA TYR A 184 -9.18 5.30 6.18
C TYR A 184 -10.51 5.94 6.61
N ILE A 185 -10.84 5.89 7.90
CA ILE A 185 -12.05 6.52 8.45
C ILE A 185 -12.00 8.03 8.23
N THR A 186 -10.87 8.68 8.53
CA THR A 186 -10.72 10.12 8.37
C THR A 186 -10.81 10.51 6.89
N SER A 187 -10.17 9.75 5.99
CA SER A 187 -10.24 9.97 4.54
C SER A 187 -11.67 9.82 4.02
N PHE A 188 -12.42 8.82 4.51
CA PHE A 188 -13.82 8.63 4.18
C PHE A 188 -14.68 9.82 4.63
N ILE A 189 -14.50 10.31 5.86
CA ILE A 189 -15.17 11.51 6.36
C ILE A 189 -14.88 12.72 5.46
N ILE A 190 -13.62 12.90 5.04
CA ILE A 190 -13.25 13.99 4.12
C ILE A 190 -14.02 13.87 2.79
N TYR A 191 -14.09 12.67 2.20
CA TYR A 191 -14.87 12.47 0.97
C TYR A 191 -16.37 12.71 1.17
N LEU A 192 -16.94 12.32 2.31
CA LEU A 192 -18.34 12.66 2.63
C LEU A 192 -18.55 14.17 2.69
N ILE A 193 -17.63 14.93 3.32
CA ILE A 193 -17.71 16.40 3.36
C ILE A 193 -17.65 16.98 1.95
N ILE A 194 -16.77 16.46 1.08
CA ILE A 194 -16.69 16.89 -0.33
C ILE A 194 -18.02 16.66 -1.04
N VAL A 195 -18.63 15.47 -0.89
CA VAL A 195 -19.91 15.14 -1.52
C VAL A 195 -21.03 16.07 -1.03
N VAL A 196 -21.15 16.28 0.28
CA VAL A 196 -22.14 17.20 0.86
C VAL A 196 -21.91 18.62 0.36
N PHE A 197 -20.67 19.10 0.34
CA PHE A 197 -20.33 20.43 -0.17
C PHE A 197 -20.73 20.60 -1.64
N LEU A 198 -20.50 19.58 -2.48
CA LEU A 198 -20.91 19.60 -3.87
C LEU A 198 -22.44 19.61 -4.00
N LEU A 199 -23.16 18.80 -3.23
CA LEU A 199 -24.64 18.77 -3.27
C LEU A 199 -25.28 20.08 -2.79
N CYS A 200 -24.64 20.80 -1.86
CA CYS A 200 -25.15 22.07 -1.34
C CYS A 200 -24.78 23.30 -2.19
N ASN A 201 -23.79 23.19 -3.08
CA ASN A 201 -23.31 24.31 -3.92
C ASN A 201 -23.55 24.09 -5.43
N VAL A 202 -24.35 23.08 -5.80
CA VAL A 202 -24.98 22.92 -7.13
C VAL A 202 -26.36 23.55 -7.09
#